data_AF-A0A925V1E1-F1
#
_entry.id   AF-A0A925V1E1-F1
#
_cell.length_a   1.000
_cell.length_b   1.000
_cell.length_c   1.000
_cell.angle_alpha   90.00
_cell.angle_beta   90.00
_cell.angle_gamma   90.00
#
_symmetry.space_group_name_H-M   'P 1'
#
loop_
_entity.id
_entity.type
_entity.pdbx_description
1 polymer ?
#
loop_
_entity_poly.entity_id
_entity_poly.type
_entity_poly.pdbx_seq_one_letter_code
_entity_poly.pdbx_strand_id
1 'polypeptide(L)'
;MLTATWCVALLLAAAQPGEAPTGGRVIVGVVPGDAPFADPALDGILDAGFGGTTTVAEVHALSLEHDLVDRMEWARSMTGDDVRAVYWVEPVDAQRHRLYLFDPRTEQIWVRSLPQGSDPADVLDTLAAMVRSLTEGMPTGDPRGMQRIEAAPQQPTPTPQP
;
A
#
# COMPACT_ATOMS: atom_id res chain seq x y z
N MET A 1 -18.75 56.82 30.36
CA MET A 1 -18.73 55.54 31.10
C MET A 1 -18.64 54.43 30.06
N LEU A 2 -17.49 53.75 30.00
CA LEU A 2 -17.18 52.69 29.03
C LEU A 2 -17.66 51.34 29.58
N THR A 3 -18.33 50.54 28.76
CA THR A 3 -18.57 49.12 29.04
C THR A 3 -17.81 48.25 28.04
N ALA A 4 -17.07 47.31 28.60
CA ALA A 4 -15.97 46.58 28.00
C ALA A 4 -16.41 45.44 27.08
N THR A 5 -15.78 45.35 25.91
CA THR A 5 -15.85 44.21 24.99
C THR A 5 -14.97 43.08 25.54
N TRP A 6 -15.59 41.95 25.90
CA TRP A 6 -14.88 40.71 26.24
C TRP A 6 -14.57 39.94 24.96
N CYS A 7 -13.30 39.97 24.52
CA CYS A 7 -12.80 39.02 23.53
C CYS A 7 -12.38 37.74 24.24
N VAL A 8 -13.17 36.68 24.09
CA VAL A 8 -12.74 35.32 24.41
C VAL A 8 -11.78 34.88 23.32
N ALA A 9 -10.47 34.91 23.61
CA ALA A 9 -9.47 34.31 22.77
C ALA A 9 -9.49 32.79 22.99
N LEU A 10 -10.13 32.04 22.08
CA LEU A 10 -9.91 30.60 21.97
C LEU A 10 -8.46 30.38 21.50
N LEU A 11 -7.60 29.89 22.39
CA LEU A 11 -6.36 29.24 21.98
C LEU A 11 -6.73 27.92 21.28
N LEU A 12 -6.69 27.90 19.94
CA LEU A 12 -6.52 26.65 19.21
C LEU A 12 -5.09 26.17 19.44
N ALA A 13 -4.94 25.13 20.26
CA ALA A 13 -3.73 24.32 20.26
C ALA A 13 -3.63 23.63 18.89
N ALA A 14 -2.81 24.17 17.99
CA ALA A 14 -2.40 23.43 16.80
C ALA A 14 -1.61 22.20 17.28
N ALA A 15 -2.21 21.02 17.12
CA ALA A 15 -1.45 19.78 17.22
C ALA A 15 -0.26 19.89 16.26
N GLN A 16 0.95 19.90 16.80
CA GLN A 16 2.14 19.87 15.95
C GLN A 16 2.05 18.57 15.15
N PRO A 17 2.13 18.61 13.81
CA PRO A 17 2.19 17.38 13.03
C PRO A 17 3.43 16.63 13.52
N GLY A 18 3.21 15.51 14.21
CA GLY A 18 4.31 14.64 14.61
C GLY A 18 5.15 14.35 13.37
N GLU A 19 6.44 14.63 13.45
CA GLU A 19 7.39 14.30 12.38
C GLU A 19 7.12 12.87 11.95
N ALA A 20 6.63 12.71 10.71
CA ALA A 20 6.53 11.39 10.12
C ALA A 20 7.95 10.80 10.14
N PRO A 21 8.12 9.54 10.58
CA PRO A 21 9.43 8.90 10.60
C PRO A 21 10.09 9.10 9.23
N THR A 22 11.27 9.69 9.25
CA THR A 22 11.97 10.22 8.08
C THR A 22 12.62 9.10 7.28
N GLY A 23 12.08 7.88 7.30
CA GLY A 23 12.61 6.66 6.68
C GLY A 23 11.71 5.46 6.99
N GLY A 24 11.99 4.32 6.35
CA GLY A 24 11.24 3.08 6.60
C GLY A 24 11.38 2.08 5.47
N ARG A 25 10.70 0.95 5.61
CA ARG A 25 10.69 -0.12 4.63
C ARG A 25 9.35 -0.23 3.92
N VAL A 26 9.40 -0.64 2.67
CA VAL A 26 8.27 -1.06 1.89
C VAL A 26 8.53 -2.48 1.43
N ILE A 27 7.56 -3.36 1.64
CA ILE A 27 7.65 -4.76 1.20
C ILE A 27 6.90 -4.90 -0.11
N VAL A 28 7.50 -5.59 -1.09
CA VAL A 28 6.88 -5.87 -2.39
C VAL A 28 6.87 -7.38 -2.63
N GLY A 29 5.69 -7.99 -2.57
CA GLY A 29 5.48 -9.40 -2.88
C GLY A 29 5.32 -9.64 -4.38
N VAL A 30 6.09 -10.56 -4.94
CA VAL A 30 5.98 -10.97 -6.34
C VAL A 30 5.85 -12.47 -6.47
N VAL A 31 5.08 -12.89 -7.46
CA VAL A 31 4.87 -14.31 -7.74
C VAL A 31 6.08 -14.88 -8.49
N PRO A 32 6.71 -15.95 -7.99
CA PRO A 32 7.78 -16.62 -8.71
C PRO A 32 7.33 -17.09 -10.10
N GLY A 33 8.08 -16.74 -11.14
CA GLY A 33 7.81 -17.13 -12.53
C GLY A 33 6.76 -16.28 -13.25
N ASP A 34 6.18 -15.27 -12.60
CA ASP A 34 5.28 -14.32 -13.25
C ASP A 34 6.09 -13.25 -13.99
N ALA A 35 6.24 -13.41 -15.31
CA ALA A 35 6.86 -12.37 -16.13
C ALA A 35 5.90 -11.16 -16.24
N PRO A 36 6.36 -9.90 -16.05
CA PRO A 36 7.77 -9.46 -15.99
C PRO A 36 8.40 -9.42 -14.58
N PHE A 37 7.66 -9.71 -13.51
CA PHE A 37 8.09 -9.50 -12.12
C PHE A 37 9.08 -10.55 -11.59
N ALA A 38 9.29 -11.64 -12.33
CA ALA A 38 10.35 -12.60 -12.06
C ALA A 38 11.75 -12.13 -12.54
N ASP A 39 11.86 -10.95 -13.16
CA ASP A 39 13.13 -10.41 -13.64
C ASP A 39 14.06 -10.05 -12.46
N PRO A 40 15.32 -10.53 -12.44
CA PRO A 40 16.28 -10.20 -11.39
C PRO A 40 16.63 -8.70 -11.31
N ALA A 41 16.31 -7.90 -12.33
CA ALA A 41 16.48 -6.45 -12.32
C ALA A 41 15.45 -5.73 -11.44
N LEU A 42 14.35 -6.39 -11.05
CA LEU A 42 13.27 -5.75 -10.27
C LEU A 42 13.78 -5.10 -8.98
N ASP A 43 14.67 -5.77 -8.23
CA ASP A 43 15.26 -5.21 -7.01
C ASP A 43 16.00 -3.90 -7.31
N GLY A 44 16.81 -3.88 -8.36
CA GLY A 44 17.56 -2.69 -8.77
C GLY A 44 16.66 -1.56 -9.28
N ILE A 45 15.57 -1.89 -9.96
CA ILE A 45 14.59 -0.90 -10.45
C ILE A 45 13.81 -0.29 -9.29
N LEU A 46 13.38 -1.11 -8.31
CA LEU A 46 12.72 -0.61 -7.11
C LEU A 46 13.67 0.26 -6.28
N ASP A 47 14.91 -0.18 -6.06
CA ASP A 47 15.94 0.61 -5.36
C ASP A 47 16.19 1.95 -6.05
N ALA A 48 16.39 1.94 -7.39
CA ALA A 48 16.54 3.15 -8.18
C ALA A 48 15.30 4.05 -8.09
N GLY A 49 14.10 3.47 -8.10
CA GLY A 49 12.82 4.18 -7.95
C GLY A 49 12.72 4.93 -6.62
N PHE A 50 13.31 4.39 -5.55
CA PHE A 50 13.40 5.03 -4.23
C PHE A 50 14.69 5.86 -4.02
N GLY A 51 15.53 5.97 -5.05
CA GLY A 51 16.76 6.76 -5.01
C GLY A 51 16.55 8.19 -4.51
N GLY A 52 17.38 8.60 -3.55
CA GLY A 52 17.29 9.91 -2.90
C GLY A 52 16.22 10.01 -1.81
N THR A 53 15.54 8.91 -1.48
CA THR A 53 14.68 8.79 -0.31
C THR A 53 15.37 7.96 0.78
N THR A 54 14.81 7.99 1.98
CA THR A 54 15.19 7.16 3.13
C THR A 54 14.32 5.91 3.25
N THR A 55 13.47 5.66 2.25
CA THR A 55 12.63 4.47 2.18
C THR A 55 13.33 3.42 1.35
N VAL A 56 13.34 2.17 1.82
CA VAL A 56 13.95 1.03 1.12
C VAL A 56 12.85 0.07 0.70
N ALA A 57 12.92 -0.44 -0.53
CA ALA A 57 12.04 -1.49 -1.03
C ALA A 57 12.70 -2.87 -0.86
N GLU A 58 11.98 -3.83 -0.29
CA GLU A 58 12.40 -5.22 -0.17
C GLU A 58 11.46 -6.12 -0.98
N VAL A 59 11.99 -6.90 -1.90
CA VAL A 59 11.20 -7.84 -2.71
C VAL A 59 11.15 -9.20 -2.04
N HIS A 60 9.95 -9.77 -1.97
CA HIS A 60 9.71 -11.09 -1.41
C HIS A 60 8.94 -11.97 -2.39
N ALA A 61 9.30 -13.26 -2.42
CA ALA A 61 8.53 -14.25 -3.15
C ALA A 61 7.17 -14.47 -2.46
N LEU A 62 6.11 -14.46 -3.25
CA LEU A 62 4.74 -14.66 -2.81
C LEU A 62 4.15 -15.91 -3.47
N SER A 63 3.65 -16.85 -2.66
CA SER A 63 3.01 -18.06 -3.20
C SER A 63 1.56 -17.77 -3.63
N LEU A 64 1.22 -18.14 -4.87
CA LEU A 64 -0.13 -17.96 -5.43
C LEU A 64 -1.18 -18.97 -4.97
N GLU A 65 -0.77 -20.04 -4.31
CA GLU A 65 -1.67 -21.16 -3.96
C GLU A 65 -2.75 -20.79 -2.93
N HIS A 66 -2.61 -19.59 -2.38
CA HIS A 66 -3.29 -19.10 -1.21
C HIS A 66 -4.27 -17.98 -1.58
N ASP A 67 -5.45 -17.99 -0.95
CA ASP A 67 -6.53 -17.04 -1.24
C ASP A 67 -6.24 -15.63 -0.69
N LEU A 68 -7.17 -14.68 -0.88
CA LEU A 68 -6.96 -13.31 -0.40
C LEU A 68 -6.72 -13.26 1.11
N VAL A 69 -7.38 -14.10 1.91
CA VAL A 69 -7.25 -14.12 3.37
C VAL A 69 -5.81 -14.49 3.75
N ASP A 70 -5.28 -15.54 3.14
CA ASP A 70 -3.89 -15.95 3.36
C ASP A 70 -2.89 -14.85 2.92
N ARG A 71 -3.20 -14.08 1.86
CA ARG A 71 -2.38 -12.92 1.47
C ARG A 71 -2.42 -11.79 2.48
N MET A 72 -3.56 -11.61 3.15
CA MET A 72 -3.64 -10.67 4.28
C MET A 72 -2.78 -11.14 5.45
N GLU A 73 -2.82 -12.43 5.77
CA GLU A 73 -2.00 -12.98 6.84
C GLU A 73 -0.51 -12.86 6.53
N TRP A 74 -0.10 -13.16 5.29
CA TRP A 74 1.25 -12.90 4.82
C TRP A 74 1.60 -11.42 4.95
N ALA A 75 0.78 -10.50 4.42
CA ALA A 75 1.05 -9.07 4.48
C ALA A 75 1.18 -8.56 5.93
N ARG A 76 0.33 -9.04 6.85
CA ARG A 76 0.42 -8.77 8.28
C ARG A 76 1.72 -9.30 8.88
N SER A 77 2.13 -10.52 8.52
CA SER A 77 3.36 -11.12 9.03
C SER A 77 4.63 -10.36 8.59
N MET A 78 4.55 -9.65 7.46
CA MET A 78 5.62 -8.81 6.94
C MET A 78 5.68 -7.42 7.59
N THR A 79 4.71 -7.05 8.43
CA THR A 79 4.71 -5.75 9.11
C THR A 79 5.73 -5.70 10.24
N GLY A 80 6.14 -4.48 10.56
CA GLY A 80 7.02 -4.15 11.68
C GLY A 80 6.97 -2.65 11.94
N ASP A 81 7.62 -2.19 13.01
CA ASP A 81 7.57 -0.79 13.45
C ASP A 81 8.08 0.19 12.38
N ASP A 82 8.92 -0.29 11.45
CA ASP A 82 9.52 0.50 10.38
C ASP A 82 8.89 0.24 8.99
N VAL A 83 7.91 -0.66 8.88
CA VAL A 83 7.26 -1.00 7.62
C VAL A 83 6.11 -0.05 7.36
N ARG A 84 6.21 0.70 6.25
CA ARG A 84 5.23 1.73 5.87
C ARG A 84 4.03 1.13 5.15
N ALA A 85 4.29 0.18 4.25
CA ALA A 85 3.28 -0.49 3.44
C ALA A 85 3.80 -1.84 2.96
N VAL A 86 2.85 -2.74 2.70
CA VAL A 86 3.10 -4.01 2.03
C VAL A 86 2.33 -4.02 0.73
N TYR A 87 3.04 -4.18 -0.38
CA TYR A 87 2.49 -4.32 -1.71
C TYR A 87 2.60 -5.75 -2.17
N TRP A 88 1.70 -6.19 -3.05
CA TRP A 88 1.94 -7.38 -3.84
C TRP A 88 1.29 -7.29 -5.20
N VAL A 89 1.89 -8.00 -6.16
CA VAL A 89 1.41 -8.08 -7.53
C VAL A 89 0.83 -9.47 -7.78
N GLU A 90 -0.35 -9.52 -8.42
CA GLU A 90 -0.97 -10.78 -8.82
C GLU A 90 -1.37 -10.74 -10.30
N PRO A 91 -1.18 -11.83 -11.04
CA PRO A 91 -1.72 -11.98 -12.38
C PRO A 91 -3.24 -12.16 -12.32
N VAL A 92 -3.95 -11.37 -13.10
CA VAL A 92 -5.37 -11.57 -13.41
C VAL A 92 -5.51 -12.50 -14.61
N ASP A 93 -4.60 -12.35 -15.58
CA ASP A 93 -4.40 -13.22 -16.73
C ASP A 93 -2.98 -13.03 -17.28
N ALA A 94 -2.70 -13.58 -18.46
CA ALA A 94 -1.38 -13.57 -19.09
C ALA A 94 -0.80 -12.16 -19.37
N GLN A 95 -1.61 -11.11 -19.37
CA GLN A 95 -1.14 -9.75 -19.68
C GLN A 95 -1.63 -8.67 -18.70
N ARG A 96 -2.44 -9.04 -17.72
CA ARG A 96 -2.99 -8.09 -16.76
C ARG A 96 -2.61 -8.49 -15.36
N HIS A 97 -2.15 -7.50 -14.62
CA HIS A 97 -1.79 -7.65 -13.22
C HIS A 97 -2.54 -6.65 -12.36
N ARG A 98 -2.70 -7.00 -11.09
CA ARG A 98 -3.21 -6.11 -10.06
C ARG A 98 -2.11 -5.84 -9.06
N LEU A 99 -2.01 -4.58 -8.64
CA LEU A 99 -1.23 -4.15 -7.51
C LEU A 99 -2.16 -4.00 -6.32
N TYR A 100 -1.86 -4.75 -5.27
CA TYR A 100 -2.49 -4.63 -3.98
C TYR A 100 -1.59 -3.84 -3.04
N LEU A 101 -2.20 -3.13 -2.10
CA LEU A 101 -1.56 -2.38 -1.03
C LEU A 101 -2.29 -2.72 0.28
N PHE A 102 -1.53 -3.17 1.27
CA PHE A 102 -1.96 -3.26 2.65
C PHE A 102 -1.33 -2.10 3.46
N ASP A 103 -2.18 -1.29 4.09
CA ASP A 103 -1.76 -0.24 5.02
C ASP A 103 -1.77 -0.78 6.46
N PRO A 104 -0.60 -1.02 7.07
CA PRO A 104 -0.51 -1.60 8.41
C PRO A 104 -1.12 -0.71 9.50
N ARG A 105 -1.29 0.60 9.25
CA ARG A 105 -1.85 1.55 10.23
C ARG A 105 -3.36 1.44 10.35
N THR A 106 -4.02 1.09 9.25
CA THR A 106 -5.48 1.03 9.15
C THR A 106 -6.01 -0.38 8.94
N GLU A 107 -5.11 -1.35 8.71
CA GLU A 107 -5.41 -2.72 8.29
C GLU A 107 -6.33 -2.80 7.05
N GLN A 108 -6.25 -1.78 6.19
CA GLN A 108 -7.06 -1.72 4.98
C GLN A 108 -6.26 -2.25 3.78
N ILE A 109 -7.01 -2.82 2.84
CA ILE A 109 -6.46 -3.29 1.57
C ILE A 109 -7.05 -2.49 0.44
N TRP A 110 -6.16 -2.12 -0.47
CA TRP A 110 -6.46 -1.38 -1.66
C TRP A 110 -5.95 -2.16 -2.86
N VAL A 111 -6.66 -2.06 -3.97
CA VAL A 111 -6.29 -2.74 -5.21
C VAL A 111 -6.42 -1.78 -6.39
N ARG A 112 -5.52 -1.93 -7.36
CA ARG A 112 -5.65 -1.30 -8.68
C ARG A 112 -5.10 -2.20 -9.76
N SER A 113 -5.57 -2.01 -10.99
CA SER A 113 -4.92 -2.62 -12.16
C SER A 113 -3.60 -1.94 -12.44
N LEU A 114 -2.59 -2.73 -12.81
CA LEU A 114 -1.36 -2.23 -13.40
C LEU A 114 -1.60 -1.92 -14.89
N PRO A 115 -0.99 -0.85 -15.43
CA PRO A 115 -1.00 -0.60 -16.87
C PRO A 115 -0.36 -1.77 -17.62
N GLN A 116 -0.91 -2.10 -18.79
CA GLN A 116 -0.26 -3.05 -19.69
C GLN A 116 0.89 -2.33 -20.40
N GLY A 117 2.09 -2.92 -20.33
CA GLY A 117 3.25 -2.48 -21.09
C GLY A 117 3.53 -3.43 -22.24
N SER A 118 4.03 -2.88 -23.35
CA SER A 118 4.53 -3.66 -24.48
C SER A 118 5.92 -4.24 -24.20
N ASP A 119 6.67 -3.56 -23.32
CA ASP A 119 8.02 -3.92 -22.87
C ASP A 119 7.99 -4.27 -21.36
N PRO A 120 8.51 -5.44 -20.95
CA PRO A 120 8.72 -5.79 -19.56
C PRO A 120 9.39 -4.70 -18.72
N ALA A 121 10.40 -4.01 -19.26
CA ALA A 121 11.13 -2.98 -18.52
C ALA A 121 10.22 -1.79 -18.17
N ASP A 122 9.38 -1.35 -19.11
CA ASP A 122 8.41 -0.27 -18.89
C ASP A 122 7.42 -0.62 -17.77
N VAL A 123 7.01 -1.90 -17.66
CA VAL A 123 6.11 -2.37 -16.60
C VAL A 123 6.79 -2.29 -15.24
N LEU A 124 8.06 -2.67 -15.14
CA LEU A 124 8.82 -2.62 -13.88
C LEU A 124 9.08 -1.18 -13.45
N ASP A 125 9.46 -0.29 -14.37
CA ASP A 125 9.62 1.15 -14.09
C ASP A 125 8.30 1.77 -13.62
N THR A 126 7.20 1.41 -14.29
CA THR A 126 5.85 1.84 -13.94
C THR A 126 5.46 1.34 -12.54
N LEU A 127 5.77 0.09 -12.20
CA LEU A 127 5.56 -0.46 -10.86
C LEU A 127 6.35 0.33 -9.82
N ALA A 128 7.65 0.56 -10.02
CA ALA A 128 8.48 1.29 -9.08
C ALA A 128 7.98 2.72 -8.85
N ALA A 129 7.63 3.44 -9.92
CA ALA A 129 7.04 4.77 -9.83
C ALA A 129 5.72 4.78 -9.03
N MET A 130 4.86 3.77 -9.23
CA MET A 130 3.60 3.64 -8.49
C MET A 130 3.83 3.31 -7.01
N VAL A 131 4.67 2.32 -6.70
CA VAL A 131 4.97 1.93 -5.31
C VAL A 131 5.54 3.12 -4.54
N ARG A 132 6.48 3.87 -5.15
CA ARG A 132 7.00 5.12 -4.58
C ARG A 132 5.89 6.15 -4.34
N SER A 133 5.14 6.49 -5.39
CA SER A 133 4.12 7.55 -5.32
C SER A 133 3.03 7.23 -4.30
N LEU A 134 2.60 5.97 -4.22
CA LEU A 134 1.63 5.51 -3.22
C LEU A 134 2.21 5.60 -1.81
N THR A 135 3.46 5.15 -1.61
CA THR A 135 4.13 5.21 -0.32
C THR A 135 4.29 6.64 0.20
N GLU A 136 4.69 7.56 -0.69
CA GLU A 136 4.85 8.98 -0.37
C GLU A 136 3.50 9.68 -0.13
N GLY A 137 2.43 9.25 -0.83
CA GLY A 137 1.09 9.83 -0.73
C GLY A 137 0.27 9.37 0.48
N MET A 138 0.56 8.18 1.03
CA MET A 138 -0.17 7.56 2.14
C MET A 138 -0.38 8.41 3.40
N PRO A 139 0.54 9.30 3.83
CA PRO A 139 0.29 10.21 4.94
C PRO A 139 -0.84 11.24 4.68
N THR A 140 -1.23 11.42 3.41
CA THR A 140 -2.18 12.46 2.97
C THR A 140 -3.62 11.91 2.85
N GLY A 141 -3.83 10.61 3.09
CA GLY A 141 -5.14 9.96 3.03
C GLY A 141 -5.17 8.80 2.04
N ASP A 142 -6.33 8.60 1.40
CA ASP A 142 -6.59 7.45 0.54
C ASP A 142 -5.58 7.34 -0.64
N PRO A 143 -5.09 6.13 -0.93
CA PRO A 143 -4.13 5.91 -2.01
C PRO A 143 -4.78 6.20 -3.38
N ARG A 144 -4.24 7.21 -4.08
CA ARG A 144 -4.80 7.70 -5.34
C ARG A 144 -4.92 6.59 -6.39
N GLY A 145 -6.10 6.48 -6.98
CA GLY A 145 -6.37 5.53 -8.07
C GLY A 145 -6.44 4.07 -7.61
N MET A 146 -6.49 3.80 -6.31
CA MET A 146 -6.78 2.47 -5.78
C MET A 146 -8.23 2.38 -5.30
N GLN A 147 -8.79 1.18 -5.37
CA GLN A 147 -10.10 0.83 -4.85
C GLN A 147 -9.93 0.06 -3.55
N ARG A 148 -10.67 0.43 -2.51
CA ARG A 148 -10.67 -0.31 -1.25
C ARG A 148 -11.36 -1.65 -1.44
N ILE A 149 -10.77 -2.72 -0.89
CA ILE A 149 -11.45 -4.01 -0.77
C ILE A 149 -12.30 -3.96 0.50
N GLU A 150 -13.61 -3.87 0.33
CA GLU A 150 -14.54 -4.05 1.43
C GLU A 150 -14.72 -5.55 1.66
N ALA A 151 -14.33 -6.03 2.85
CA ALA A 151 -14.80 -7.32 3.30
C ALA A 151 -16.33 -7.24 3.38
N ALA A 152 -17.04 -8.02 2.56
CA ALA A 152 -18.50 -8.04 2.61
C ALA A 152 -18.94 -8.31 4.07
N PRO A 153 -19.85 -7.50 4.66
CA PRO A 153 -20.38 -7.81 5.97
C PRO A 153 -21.01 -9.21 5.90
N GLN A 154 -20.54 -10.14 6.75
CA GLN A 154 -21.14 -11.47 6.82
C GLN A 154 -22.61 -11.28 7.18
N GLN A 155 -23.50 -11.54 6.23
CA GLN A 155 -24.93 -11.58 6.53
C GLN A 155 -25.12 -12.69 7.57
N PRO A 156 -25.74 -12.41 8.74
CA PRO A 156 -26.00 -13.45 9.71
C PRO A 156 -26.82 -14.54 9.03
N THR A 157 -26.30 -15.78 9.06
CA THR A 157 -27.01 -16.95 8.55
C THR A 157 -28.35 -17.02 9.29
N PRO A 158 -29.51 -17.05 8.61
CA PRO A 158 -30.77 -17.17 9.30
C PRO A 158 -30.77 -18.50 10.07
N THR A 159 -30.81 -18.41 11.40
CA THR A 159 -30.97 -19.58 12.28
C THR A 159 -32.25 -20.29 11.85
N PRO A 160 -32.22 -21.60 11.52
CA PRO A 160 -33.44 -22.33 11.24
C PRO A 160 -34.33 -22.27 12.48
N GLN A 161 -35.48 -21.62 12.34
CA GLN A 161 -36.47 -21.53 13.40
C GLN A 161 -37.13 -22.92 13.55
N PRO A 162 -37.25 -23.47 14.78
CA PRO A 162 -37.84 -24.79 15.02
C PRO A 162 -39.33 -24.85 14.70
#